data_AF-A0A7S2GC81-F1
#
_entry.id   AF-A0A7S2GC81-F1
#
_cell.length_a   1.000
_cell.length_b   1.000
_cell.length_c   1.000
_cell.angle_alpha   90.00
_cell.angle_beta   90.00
_cell.angle_gamma   90.00
#
_symmetry.space_group_name_H-M   'P 1'
#
loop_
_entity.id
_entity.type
_entity.pdbx_description
1 polymer ?
#
loop_
_entity_poly.entity_id
_entity_poly.type
_entity_poly.pdbx_seq_one_letter_code
_entity_poly.pdbx_strand_id
1 'polypeptide(L)'
;GFRIEHTDAPVVRDTLVSNGLSATPENWLVLWSGPRMPESTYQDLCEYQRVNHFPGSTELTRKDRLWLHFNDMAKLFGGAAFDFVPETFVLPDQLEGFIETYEK
;
A
#
# COMPACT_ATOMS: atom_id res chain seq x y z
N GLY A 1 -21.46 -12.76 1.32
CA GLY A 1 -20.49 -13.51 0.50
C GLY A 1 -19.23 -12.69 0.27
N PHE A 2 -18.32 -13.15 -0.59
CA PHE A 2 -17.05 -12.48 -0.90
C PHE A 2 -16.77 -12.36 -2.40
N ARG A 3 -15.85 -11.46 -2.77
CA ARG A 3 -15.27 -11.31 -4.11
C ARG A 3 -13.74 -11.33 -4.04
N ILE A 4 -13.12 -11.84 -5.10
CA ILE A 4 -11.66 -11.76 -5.30
C ILE A 4 -11.42 -11.13 -6.67
N GLU A 5 -10.62 -10.06 -6.73
CA GLU A 5 -10.38 -9.29 -7.95
C GLU A 5 -8.90 -8.98 -8.15
N HIS A 6 -8.51 -8.83 -9.41
CA HIS A 6 -7.16 -8.39 -9.81
C HIS A 6 -5.99 -9.21 -9.21
N THR A 7 -6.27 -10.43 -8.74
CA THR A 7 -5.30 -11.36 -8.18
C THR A 7 -5.85 -12.78 -8.23
N ASP A 8 -4.97 -13.77 -8.31
CA ASP A 8 -5.31 -15.15 -8.01
C ASP A 8 -4.83 -15.47 -6.59
N ALA A 9 -5.78 -15.83 -5.72
CA ALA A 9 -5.55 -16.00 -4.29
C ALA A 9 -6.28 -17.26 -3.78
N PRO A 10 -5.83 -18.47 -4.15
CA PRO A 10 -6.50 -19.73 -3.80
C PRO A 10 -6.58 -19.93 -2.28
N VAL A 11 -5.49 -19.63 -1.55
CA VAL A 11 -5.47 -19.75 -0.09
C VAL A 11 -6.47 -18.80 0.58
N VAL A 12 -6.60 -17.57 0.06
CA VAL A 12 -7.58 -16.60 0.56
C VAL A 12 -8.99 -17.10 0.30
N ARG A 13 -9.26 -17.62 -0.91
CA ARG A 13 -10.55 -18.22 -1.27
C ARG A 13 -10.90 -19.36 -0.31
N ASP A 14 -10.00 -20.31 -0.11
CA ASP A 14 -10.23 -21.47 0.75
C ASP A 14 -10.46 -21.07 2.21
N THR A 15 -9.73 -20.04 2.67
CA THR A 15 -9.91 -19.47 4.01
C THR A 15 -11.30 -18.85 4.15
N LEU A 16 -11.77 -18.05 3.19
CA LEU A 16 -13.09 -17.43 3.23
C LEU A 16 -14.21 -18.48 3.20
N VAL A 17 -14.08 -19.50 2.35
CA VAL A 17 -15.03 -20.62 2.27
C VAL A 17 -15.07 -21.41 3.58
N SER A 18 -13.92 -21.72 4.17
CA SER A 18 -13.82 -22.44 5.44
C SER A 18 -14.44 -21.67 6.61
N ASN A 19 -14.55 -20.34 6.49
CA ASN A 19 -15.20 -19.46 7.46
C ASN A 19 -16.68 -19.18 7.12
N GLY A 20 -17.30 -19.97 6.22
CA GLY A 20 -18.73 -19.90 5.92
C GLY A 20 -19.14 -18.80 4.93
N LEU A 21 -18.19 -18.14 4.27
CA LEU A 21 -18.50 -17.17 3.21
C LEU A 21 -18.60 -17.88 1.86
N SER A 22 -19.59 -17.49 1.06
CA SER A 22 -19.74 -17.93 -0.33
C SER A 22 -19.28 -16.85 -1.32
N ALA A 23 -18.71 -17.26 -2.46
CA ALA A 23 -18.41 -16.33 -3.54
C ALA A 23 -19.71 -15.78 -4.14
N THR A 24 -19.81 -14.46 -4.32
CA THR A 24 -21.02 -13.82 -4.86
C THR A 24 -20.65 -12.59 -5.71
N PRO A 25 -21.31 -12.37 -6.87
CA PRO A 25 -21.07 -11.17 -7.67
C PRO A 25 -21.64 -9.91 -7.01
N GLU A 26 -22.76 -10.03 -6.30
CA GLU A 26 -23.52 -8.94 -5.66
C GLU A 26 -23.67 -9.16 -4.15
N ASN A 27 -24.02 -8.12 -3.39
CA ASN A 27 -24.25 -8.18 -1.93
C ASN A 27 -23.11 -8.89 -1.16
N TRP A 28 -21.87 -8.56 -1.52
CA TRP A 28 -20.68 -9.07 -0.86
C TRP A 28 -20.39 -8.27 0.42
N LEU A 29 -19.72 -8.94 1.37
CA LEU A 29 -19.24 -8.36 2.63
C LEU A 29 -17.74 -8.06 2.55
N VAL A 30 -16.98 -8.94 1.88
CA VAL A 30 -15.53 -8.81 1.72
C VAL A 30 -15.18 -8.77 0.23
N LEU A 31 -14.46 -7.75 -0.18
CA LEU A 31 -13.77 -7.69 -1.46
C LEU A 31 -12.27 -7.81 -1.19
N TRP A 32 -11.67 -8.90 -1.68
CA TRP A 32 -10.23 -9.10 -1.65
C TRP A 32 -9.62 -8.75 -3.00
N SER A 33 -8.91 -7.64 -3.08
CA SER A 33 -8.32 -7.17 -4.32
C SER A 33 -6.80 -7.31 -4.32
N GLY A 34 -6.22 -7.48 -5.50
CA GLY A 34 -4.80 -7.23 -5.74
C GLY A 34 -4.42 -5.74 -5.63
N PRO A 35 -3.18 -5.35 -5.99
CA PRO A 35 -2.67 -3.99 -5.80
C PRO A 35 -3.37 -2.89 -6.60
N ARG A 36 -4.26 -3.23 -7.53
CA ARG A 36 -4.92 -2.31 -8.45
C ARG A 36 -6.40 -2.13 -8.09
N MET A 37 -6.66 -1.65 -6.88
CA MET A 37 -8.02 -1.27 -6.49
C MET A 37 -8.27 0.19 -6.86
N PRO A 38 -9.28 0.50 -7.70
CA PRO A 38 -9.63 1.87 -8.07
C PRO A 38 -10.07 2.69 -6.86
N GLU A 39 -9.78 4.00 -6.89
CA GLU A 39 -10.20 4.90 -5.80
C GLU A 39 -11.73 4.98 -5.66
N SER A 40 -12.45 4.89 -6.78
CA SER A 40 -13.92 4.84 -6.79
C SER A 40 -14.46 3.67 -5.96
N THR A 41 -13.73 2.55 -5.87
CA THR A 41 -14.15 1.42 -5.04
C THR A 41 -14.31 1.82 -3.58
N TYR A 42 -13.45 2.70 -3.04
CA TYR A 42 -13.59 3.17 -1.66
C TYR A 42 -14.81 4.07 -1.47
N GLN A 43 -15.12 4.90 -2.47
CA GLN A 43 -16.25 5.83 -2.44
C GLN A 43 -17.60 5.10 -2.48
N ASP A 44 -17.64 3.95 -3.16
CA ASP A 44 -18.84 3.13 -3.32
C ASP A 44 -19.05 2.12 -2.18
N LEU A 45 -18.16 2.07 -1.18
CA LEU A 45 -18.29 1.13 -0.06
C LEU A 45 -19.48 1.47 0.84
N CYS A 46 -20.29 0.45 1.13
CA CYS A 46 -21.22 0.50 2.24
C CYS A 46 -20.51 0.26 3.58
N GLU A 47 -21.08 0.75 4.69
CA GLU A 47 -20.50 0.62 6.04
C GLU A 47 -20.24 -0.82 6.49
N TYR A 48 -20.97 -1.79 5.94
CA TYR A 48 -20.80 -3.22 6.24
C TYR A 48 -19.77 -3.91 5.34
N GLN A 49 -19.37 -3.27 4.24
CA GLN A 49 -18.40 -3.81 3.29
C GLN A 49 -16.97 -3.59 3.79
N ARG A 50 -16.11 -4.56 3.50
CA ARG A 50 -14.69 -4.55 3.88
C ARG A 50 -13.84 -4.85 2.66
N VAL A 51 -12.76 -4.10 2.54
CA VAL A 51 -11.70 -4.27 1.54
C VAL A 51 -10.38 -4.52 2.25
N ASN A 52 -9.43 -5.16 1.57
CA ASN A 52 -8.12 -5.50 2.13
C ASN A 52 -7.04 -4.42 1.92
N HIS A 53 -7.40 -3.26 1.37
CA HIS A 53 -6.49 -2.13 1.15
C HIS A 53 -7.01 -0.87 1.85
N PHE A 54 -6.10 -0.03 2.32
CA PHE A 54 -6.42 1.32 2.78
C PHE A 54 -6.19 2.33 1.64
N PRO A 55 -7.05 3.36 1.50
CA PRO A 55 -6.80 4.45 0.57
C PRO A 55 -5.49 5.15 0.96
N GLY A 56 -4.65 5.46 -0.03
CA GLY A 56 -3.34 6.09 0.19
C GLY A 56 -2.24 5.18 0.75
N SER A 57 -2.43 3.87 0.86
CA SER A 57 -1.39 2.94 1.35
C SER A 57 -0.09 2.98 0.55
N THR A 58 -0.14 3.49 -0.69
CA THR A 58 1.02 3.72 -1.56
C THR A 58 2.02 4.74 -1.01
N GLU A 59 1.59 5.64 -0.14
CA GLU A 59 2.50 6.62 0.49
C GLU A 59 3.56 5.95 1.36
N LEU A 60 3.22 4.80 1.96
CA LEU A 60 4.17 4.02 2.78
C LEU A 60 4.71 2.78 2.05
N THR A 61 3.98 2.21 1.10
CA THR A 61 4.37 0.95 0.45
C THR A 61 5.19 1.13 -0.82
N ARG A 62 5.15 2.31 -1.47
CA ARG A 62 6.06 2.63 -2.57
C ARG A 62 7.36 3.20 -2.03
N LYS A 63 8.49 2.66 -2.48
CA LYS A 63 9.84 3.02 -1.99
C LYS A 63 10.17 4.51 -2.14
N ASP A 64 9.77 5.11 -3.27
CA ASP A 64 9.98 6.53 -3.54
C ASP A 64 9.20 7.41 -2.58
N ARG A 65 7.90 7.13 -2.40
CA ARG A 65 7.04 7.86 -1.44
C ARG A 65 7.50 7.66 0.00
N LEU A 66 7.82 6.43 0.37
CA LEU A 66 8.32 6.09 1.70
C LEU A 66 9.56 6.92 2.04
N TRP A 67 10.55 6.97 1.13
CA TRP A 67 11.75 7.76 1.34
C TRP A 67 11.47 9.25 1.49
N LEU A 68 10.60 9.83 0.66
CA LEU A 68 10.26 11.24 0.75
C LEU A 68 9.63 11.59 2.11
N HIS A 69 8.65 10.80 2.56
CA HIS A 69 8.04 10.98 3.90
C HIS A 69 9.06 10.81 5.02
N PHE A 70 9.91 9.80 4.89
CA PHE A 70 10.94 9.51 5.89
C PHE A 70 11.93 10.67 6.03
N ASN A 71 12.43 11.17 4.91
CA ASN A 71 13.35 12.30 4.85
C ASN A 71 12.71 13.56 5.46
N ASP A 72 11.44 13.83 5.17
CA ASP A 72 10.74 14.99 5.72
C ASP A 72 10.51 14.86 7.23
N MET A 73 10.15 13.67 7.72
CA MET A 73 10.01 13.42 9.16
C MET A 73 11.36 13.50 9.88
N ALA A 74 12.44 13.00 9.28
CA ALA A 74 13.78 13.10 9.84
C ALA A 74 14.25 14.56 9.99
N LYS A 75 13.91 15.43 9.03
CA LYS A 75 14.19 16.87 9.12
C LYS A 75 13.38 17.55 10.23
N LEU A 76 12.13 17.14 10.43
CA LEU A 76 11.23 17.75 11.42
C LEU A 76 11.51 17.31 12.85
N PHE A 77 11.81 16.02 13.05
CA PHE A 77 11.92 15.40 14.38
C PHE A 77 13.36 15.00 14.75
N GLY A 78 14.32 15.24 13.85
CA GLY A 78 15.74 14.96 14.06
C GLY A 78 16.14 13.58 13.55
N GLY A 79 17.30 13.52 12.89
CA GLY A 79 17.77 12.31 12.21
C GLY A 79 18.00 11.08 13.11
N ALA A 80 18.30 11.27 14.40
CA ALA A 80 18.56 10.15 15.30
C ALA A 80 17.35 9.21 15.49
N ALA A 81 16.12 9.74 15.42
CA ALA A 81 14.90 8.92 15.48
C ALA A 81 14.62 8.17 14.17
N PHE A 82 15.36 8.49 13.10
CA PHE A 82 15.18 8.02 11.73
C PHE A 82 16.45 7.33 11.20
N ASP A 83 17.40 6.97 12.07
CA ASP A 83 18.66 6.28 11.69
C ASP A 83 18.49 4.75 11.62
N PHE A 84 17.41 4.31 10.98
CA PHE A 84 17.10 2.88 10.78
C PHE A 84 16.76 2.53 9.33
N VAL A 85 16.79 3.53 8.44
CA VAL A 85 16.60 3.36 7.00
C VAL A 85 17.87 3.86 6.31
N PRO A 86 18.43 3.11 5.35
CA PRO A 86 19.60 3.56 4.62
C PRO A 86 19.30 4.83 3.83
N GLU A 87 20.31 5.69 3.69
CA GLU A 87 20.23 6.86 2.82
C GLU A 87 19.84 6.44 1.40
N THR A 88 18.84 7.12 0.83
CA THR A 88 18.25 6.78 -0.47
C THR A 88 18.08 8.05 -1.30
N PHE A 89 18.03 7.91 -2.63
CA PHE A 89 17.81 9.03 -3.55
C PHE A 89 16.73 8.64 -4.56
N VAL A 90 15.71 9.48 -4.71
CA VAL A 90 14.65 9.33 -5.71
C VAL A 90 15.08 10.06 -6.97
N LEU A 91 15.43 9.30 -8.00
CA LEU A 91 15.86 9.83 -9.28
C LEU A 91 14.67 10.02 -10.23
N PRO A 92 14.72 11.04 -11.12
CA PRO A 92 15.84 11.94 -11.38
C PRO A 92 15.97 13.11 -10.39
N ASP A 93 14.96 13.34 -9.55
CA ASP A 93 14.83 14.57 -8.75
C ASP A 93 15.98 14.81 -7.75
N GLN A 94 16.61 13.75 -7.26
CA GLN A 94 17.69 13.82 -6.26
C GLN A 94 19.07 13.43 -6.84
N LEU A 95 19.26 13.54 -8.16
CA LEU A 95 20.50 13.15 -8.83
C LEU A 95 21.72 13.95 -8.35
N GLU A 96 21.60 15.27 -8.19
CA GLU A 96 22.70 16.12 -7.72
C GLU A 96 23.21 15.68 -6.34
N GLY A 97 22.30 15.47 -5.40
CA GLY A 97 22.64 14.99 -4.06
C GLY A 97 23.26 13.58 -4.06
N PHE A 98 22.83 12.71 -4.97
CA PHE A 98 23.44 11.39 -5.14
C PHE A 98 24.90 11.51 -5.60
N ILE A 99 25.17 12.30 -6.64
CA ILE A 99 26.52 12.53 -7.17
C ILE A 99 27.43 13.15 -6.10
N GLU A 100 26.96 14.17 -5.39
CA GLU A 100 27.75 14.83 -4.33
C GLU A 100 28.14 13.90 -3.17
N THR A 101 27.34 12.87 -2.94
CA THR A 101 27.54 11.92 -1.84
C THR A 101 28.45 10.76 -2.25
N TYR A 102 28.32 10.25 -3.48
CA TYR A 102 28.96 9.00 -3.92
C TYR A 102 30.02 9.13 -5.03
N GLU A 103 30.12 10.27 -5.72
CA GLU A 103 31.12 10.48 -6.80
C GLU A 103 32.24 11.46 -6.42
N LYS A 104 32.55 11.57 -5.12
CA LYS A 104 33.72 12.31 -4.62
C LYS A 104 35.00 11.48 -4.63
#